data_AF-A0A507FN42-F1
#
_entry.id   AF-A0A507FN42-F1
#
_cell.length_a   1.000
_cell.length_b   1.000
_cell.length_c   1.000
_cell.angle_alpha   90.00
_cell.angle_beta   90.00
_cell.angle_gamma   90.00
#
_symmetry.space_group_name_H-M   'P 1'
#
loop_
_entity.id
_entity.type
_entity.pdbx_description
1 polymer ?
#
loop_
_entity_poly.entity_id
_entity_poly.type
_entity_poly.pdbx_seq_one_letter_code
_entity_poly.pdbx_strand_id
1 'polypeptide(L)'
;MNNAGERLAAAIICLTLTGLQLIIAFLLCVQIVRETRNSSLRKKTVFSPLNIILMTATLALLGDFICNGVYYLFSTKKESATLVSWMYFSSDMFLGVTVHCYLLFSWWRSEAVLMSVLGSQYKLLQTGIRMLPIVLYGPVIPSFIDLASPGQFDSDVLGEARFILFFIFGASATVLDVTFVSAFYVFLKQFHDQQSEDERFRIIARHGICTSSQGLASMAVYVIGFASPLREWRHVFYAASHGILAAVAVTMILMKMALQNASHSQSKPSAKKIPAGQLETGAQSRHLPNFSKTKMQTFVNILFALVASALLAPVLAEDAAAKGPSLSVTGTGSLTLPAECATIVVAIEKNGSTALEAQSGASKITAKVMKVLADLNATRVSTESMSINGIYNYTATPAVITGFSAQTTISFQTTKDGAGKAIDATIASGITTLQSITFSANPDKCEFAESSSNATANAVKDAMNQANSAALPLKMCVSSVTSIELNARSQNPGQNPPMYALKAAGADTGTVLQAGDITASASANLVVQLGTKCL
;
A
#
# COMPACT_ATOMS: atom_id res chain seq x y z
N MET A 1 -14.26 -16.98 -14.57
CA MET A 1 -14.17 -15.80 -15.46
C MET A 1 -13.20 -14.84 -14.77
N ASN A 2 -12.02 -14.51 -15.33
CA ASN A 2 -11.41 -13.17 -15.14
C ASN A 2 -10.04 -12.91 -15.80
N ASN A 3 -9.21 -13.90 -16.15
CA ASN A 3 -7.88 -13.54 -16.69
C ASN A 3 -7.91 -12.90 -18.09
N ALA A 4 -8.89 -13.23 -18.93
CA ALA A 4 -8.98 -12.65 -20.28
C ALA A 4 -9.49 -11.20 -20.28
N GLY A 5 -10.49 -10.89 -19.43
CA GLY A 5 -11.09 -9.57 -19.34
C GLY A 5 -10.15 -8.53 -18.72
N GLU A 6 -9.46 -8.90 -17.65
CA GLU A 6 -8.49 -8.02 -16.97
C GLU A 6 -7.27 -7.74 -17.86
N ARG A 7 -6.79 -8.74 -18.62
CA ARG A 7 -5.70 -8.56 -19.60
C ARG A 7 -6.11 -7.69 -20.78
N LEU A 8 -7.33 -7.86 -21.28
CA LEU A 8 -7.87 -7.01 -22.34
C LEU A 8 -7.98 -5.55 -21.85
N ALA A 9 -8.47 -5.34 -20.63
CA ALA A 9 -8.52 -4.01 -20.02
C ALA A 9 -7.12 -3.39 -19.90
N ALA A 10 -6.13 -4.15 -19.42
CA ALA A 10 -4.74 -3.67 -19.31
C ALA A 10 -4.12 -3.35 -20.68
N ALA A 11 -4.37 -4.18 -21.70
CA ALA A 11 -3.91 -3.93 -23.07
C ALA A 11 -4.56 -2.67 -23.66
N ILE A 12 -5.87 -2.47 -23.44
CA ILE A 12 -6.58 -1.25 -23.83
C ILE A 12 -5.98 -0.03 -23.13
N ILE A 13 -5.70 -0.11 -21.83
CA ILE A 13 -5.04 0.97 -21.08
C ILE A 13 -3.68 1.29 -21.71
N CYS A 14 -2.83 0.29 -21.96
CA CYS A 14 -1.52 0.52 -22.59
C CYS A 14 -1.64 1.16 -23.98
N LEU A 15 -2.60 0.71 -24.79
CA LEU A 15 -2.87 1.30 -26.11
C LEU A 15 -3.33 2.76 -26.02
N THR A 16 -4.23 3.06 -25.08
CA THR A 16 -4.71 4.44 -24.87
C THR A 16 -3.60 5.37 -24.40
N LEU A 17 -2.73 4.91 -23.49
CA LEU A 17 -1.57 5.67 -23.01
C LEU A 17 -0.52 5.87 -24.10
N THR A 18 -0.29 4.86 -24.94
CA THR A 18 0.58 4.98 -26.12
C THR A 18 0.02 6.01 -27.12
N GLY A 19 -1.30 6.00 -27.34
CA GLY A 19 -1.99 7.01 -28.15
C GLY A 19 -1.83 8.43 -27.59
N LEU A 20 -1.97 8.60 -26.27
CA LEU A 20 -1.69 9.87 -25.60
C LEU A 20 -0.24 10.31 -25.82
N GLN A 21 0.71 9.39 -25.75
CA GLN A 21 2.12 9.70 -25.95
C GLN A 21 2.46 10.11 -27.39
N LEU A 22 1.79 9.52 -28.38
CA LEU A 22 1.87 9.97 -29.78
C LEU A 22 1.32 11.38 -29.96
N ILE A 23 0.21 11.72 -29.27
CA ILE A 23 -0.33 13.09 -29.27
C ILE A 23 0.69 14.05 -28.64
N ILE A 24 1.34 13.67 -27.55
CA ILE A 24 2.37 14.48 -26.88
C ILE A 24 3.56 14.72 -27.83
N ALA A 25 4.07 13.67 -28.47
CA ALA A 25 5.15 13.78 -29.46
C ALA A 25 4.73 14.66 -30.65
N PHE A 26 3.49 14.52 -31.13
CA PHE A 26 2.94 15.35 -32.19
C PHE A 26 2.86 16.83 -31.77
N LEU A 27 2.36 17.14 -30.57
CA LEU A 27 2.30 18.51 -30.05
C LEU A 27 3.71 19.12 -29.93
N LEU A 28 4.70 18.34 -29.50
CA LEU A 28 6.10 18.76 -29.45
C LEU A 28 6.66 19.01 -30.86
N CYS A 29 6.36 18.15 -31.84
CA CYS A 29 6.72 18.34 -33.24
C CYS A 29 6.07 19.60 -33.83
N VAL A 30 4.78 19.82 -33.58
CA VAL A 30 4.06 21.04 -34.01
C VAL A 30 4.68 22.27 -33.38
N GLN A 31 5.07 22.22 -32.10
CA GLN A 31 5.78 23.30 -31.42
C GLN A 31 7.13 23.59 -32.12
N ILE A 32 7.91 22.55 -32.43
CA ILE A 32 9.18 22.66 -33.16
C ILE A 32 8.98 23.26 -34.56
N VAL A 33 7.94 22.82 -35.29
CA VAL A 33 7.60 23.34 -36.62
C VAL A 33 7.16 24.81 -36.55
N ARG A 34 6.39 25.18 -35.51
CA ARG A 34 5.98 26.57 -35.27
C ARG A 34 7.18 27.46 -34.94
N GLU A 35 8.14 26.95 -34.15
CA GLU A 35 9.43 27.62 -33.89
C GLU A 35 10.23 27.84 -35.19
N THR A 36 10.12 26.94 -36.17
CA THR A 36 10.81 27.09 -37.46
C THR A 36 10.12 28.05 -38.43
N ARG A 37 8.80 28.26 -38.28
CA ARG A 37 7.99 29.09 -39.19
C ARG A 37 7.94 30.58 -38.80
N ASN A 38 8.08 30.93 -37.53
CA ASN A 38 8.14 32.33 -37.08
C ASN A 38 9.56 32.90 -37.25
N SER A 39 9.70 33.80 -38.22
CA SER A 39 10.95 34.41 -38.69
C SER A 39 11.64 35.31 -37.65
N SER A 40 12.66 34.76 -36.97
CA SER A 40 13.91 35.47 -36.57
C SER A 40 14.94 34.54 -35.88
N LEU A 41 14.57 33.30 -35.52
CA LEU A 41 15.40 32.40 -34.72
C LEU A 41 15.98 31.25 -35.55
N ARG A 42 17.32 31.28 -35.70
CA ARG A 42 18.18 30.28 -36.36
C ARG A 42 17.84 28.82 -35.99
N LYS A 43 18.26 27.89 -36.87
CA LYS A 43 18.37 26.43 -36.64
C LYS A 43 18.98 26.00 -35.28
N LYS A 44 19.60 26.91 -34.52
CA LYS A 44 20.10 26.71 -33.15
C LYS A 44 19.01 26.55 -32.07
N THR A 45 17.76 26.95 -32.34
CA THR A 45 16.68 26.99 -31.32
C THR A 45 15.90 25.68 -31.23
N VAL A 46 15.72 24.99 -32.37
CA VAL A 46 15.03 23.69 -32.46
C VAL A 46 15.77 22.61 -31.67
N PHE A 47 17.09 22.52 -31.85
CA PHE A 47 17.98 21.62 -31.11
C PHE A 47 18.55 22.27 -29.85
N SER A 48 17.79 23.16 -29.21
CA SER A 48 18.18 23.64 -27.88
C SER A 48 18.32 22.43 -26.94
N PRO A 49 19.30 22.44 -26.01
CA PRO A 49 19.51 21.33 -25.09
C PRO A 49 18.24 20.91 -24.35
N LEU A 50 17.38 21.88 -24.01
CA LEU A 50 16.11 21.66 -23.34
C LEU A 50 15.06 20.95 -24.22
N ASN A 51 15.00 21.26 -25.52
CA ASN A 51 14.12 20.56 -26.47
C ASN A 51 14.58 19.14 -26.71
N ILE A 52 15.89 18.92 -26.81
CA ILE A 52 16.46 17.59 -26.98
C ILE A 52 16.10 16.72 -25.77
N ILE A 53 16.29 17.23 -24.55
CA ILE A 53 15.93 16.50 -23.33
C ILE A 53 14.44 16.14 -23.29
N LEU A 54 13.54 17.08 -23.61
CA LEU A 54 12.11 16.80 -23.65
C LEU A 54 11.75 15.75 -24.72
N MET A 55 12.33 15.88 -25.91
CA MET A 55 12.09 14.94 -27.00
C MET A 55 12.58 13.54 -26.65
N THR A 56 13.80 13.43 -26.11
CA THR A 56 14.37 12.17 -25.63
C THR A 56 13.53 11.56 -24.52
N ALA A 57 13.07 12.36 -23.54
CA ALA A 57 12.19 11.87 -22.47
C ALA A 57 10.87 11.31 -23.02
N THR A 58 10.25 12.01 -23.97
CA THR A 58 8.97 11.59 -24.57
C THR A 58 9.10 10.34 -25.43
N LEU A 59 10.18 10.23 -26.22
CA LEU A 59 10.47 9.05 -27.03
C LEU A 59 10.81 7.83 -26.17
N ALA A 60 11.59 8.03 -25.12
CA ALA A 60 11.90 6.96 -24.18
C ALA A 60 10.63 6.48 -23.48
N LEU A 61 9.77 7.39 -23.00
CA LEU A 61 8.52 7.00 -22.35
C LEU A 61 7.57 6.27 -23.31
N LEU A 62 7.56 6.63 -24.60
CA LEU A 62 6.83 5.89 -25.62
C LEU A 62 7.37 4.46 -25.78
N GLY A 63 8.71 4.30 -25.83
CA GLY A 63 9.37 3.00 -25.88
C GLY A 63 9.00 2.12 -24.68
N ASP A 64 9.00 2.70 -23.47
CA ASP A 64 8.62 2.00 -22.25
C ASP A 64 7.17 1.47 -22.29
N PHE A 65 6.21 2.30 -22.73
CA PHE A 65 4.81 1.86 -22.87
C PHE A 65 4.64 0.77 -23.94
N ILE A 66 5.38 0.86 -25.05
CA ILE A 66 5.36 -0.18 -26.09
C ILE A 66 5.91 -1.49 -25.53
N CYS A 67 7.05 -1.46 -24.82
CA CYS A 67 7.63 -2.65 -24.19
C CYS A 67 6.65 -3.30 -23.21
N ASN A 68 6.02 -2.50 -22.35
CA ASN A 68 5.00 -2.99 -21.41
C ASN A 68 3.77 -3.56 -22.14
N GLY A 69 3.25 -2.88 -23.16
CA GLY A 69 2.11 -3.36 -23.95
C GLY A 69 2.39 -4.68 -24.67
N VAL A 70 3.56 -4.80 -25.30
CA VAL A 70 4.02 -6.04 -25.95
C VAL A 70 4.18 -7.15 -24.91
N TYR A 71 4.80 -6.88 -23.76
CA TYR A 71 4.91 -7.85 -22.68
C TYR A 71 3.54 -8.42 -22.28
N TYR A 72 2.52 -7.57 -22.08
CA TYR A 72 1.19 -8.06 -21.70
C TYR A 72 0.50 -8.86 -22.81
N LEU A 73 0.66 -8.47 -24.08
CA LEU A 73 0.08 -9.20 -25.21
C LEU A 73 0.74 -10.59 -25.39
N PHE A 74 2.05 -10.70 -25.17
CA PHE A 74 2.83 -11.90 -25.51
C PHE A 74 3.15 -12.82 -24.33
N SER A 75 2.98 -12.37 -23.08
CA SER A 75 3.15 -13.21 -21.86
C SER A 75 2.29 -14.48 -21.83
N THR A 76 1.29 -14.59 -22.70
CA THR A 76 0.36 -15.74 -22.81
C THR A 76 0.87 -16.84 -23.73
N LYS A 77 1.77 -16.52 -24.67
CA LYS A 77 2.38 -17.52 -25.55
C LYS A 77 3.63 -18.00 -24.85
N LYS A 78 3.67 -19.29 -24.49
CA LYS A 78 4.83 -20.00 -23.88
C LYS A 78 6.14 -19.91 -24.69
N GLU A 79 6.21 -19.09 -25.75
CA GLU A 79 7.13 -19.25 -26.86
C GLU A 79 8.38 -18.37 -26.84
N SER A 80 8.59 -17.48 -25.87
CA SER A 80 9.94 -16.87 -25.73
C SER A 80 10.16 -16.15 -24.41
N ALA A 81 10.71 -16.87 -23.41
CA ALA A 81 11.31 -16.25 -22.23
C ALA A 81 12.29 -15.14 -22.62
N THR A 82 13.04 -15.32 -23.70
CA THR A 82 13.96 -14.33 -24.28
C THR A 82 13.27 -13.02 -24.67
N LEU A 83 12.07 -13.07 -25.29
CA LEU A 83 11.34 -11.86 -25.69
C LEU A 83 10.85 -11.11 -24.46
N VAL A 84 10.41 -11.82 -23.43
CA VAL A 84 10.01 -11.24 -22.14
C VAL A 84 11.20 -10.52 -21.47
N SER A 85 12.36 -11.17 -21.37
CA SER A 85 13.57 -10.54 -20.80
C SER A 85 14.01 -9.32 -21.62
N TRP A 86 13.91 -9.37 -22.95
CA TRP A 86 14.16 -8.21 -23.82
C TRP A 86 13.20 -7.05 -23.54
N MET A 87 11.90 -7.33 -23.34
CA MET A 87 10.93 -6.29 -23.02
C MET A 87 11.21 -5.65 -21.66
N TYR A 88 11.58 -6.45 -20.64
CA TYR A 88 11.93 -5.93 -19.32
C TYR A 88 13.20 -5.07 -19.33
N PHE A 89 14.27 -5.57 -19.94
CA PHE A 89 15.51 -4.81 -20.10
C PHE A 89 15.28 -3.48 -20.83
N SER A 90 14.50 -3.53 -21.92
CA SER A 90 14.22 -2.35 -22.74
C SER A 90 13.34 -1.34 -21.98
N SER A 91 12.31 -1.81 -21.28
CA SER A 91 11.44 -0.97 -20.42
C SER A 91 12.25 -0.25 -19.34
N ASP A 92 13.11 -0.97 -18.61
CA ASP A 92 13.93 -0.35 -17.54
C ASP A 92 14.91 0.69 -18.08
N MET A 93 15.50 0.43 -19.26
CA MET A 93 16.36 1.39 -19.94
C MET A 93 15.60 2.65 -20.33
N PHE A 94 14.42 2.49 -20.94
CA PHE A 94 13.58 3.61 -21.35
C PHE A 94 13.10 4.45 -20.16
N LEU A 95 12.64 3.80 -19.09
CA LEU A 95 12.23 4.48 -17.86
C LEU A 95 13.40 5.25 -17.22
N GLY A 96 14.59 4.65 -17.19
CA GLY A 96 15.81 5.29 -16.74
C GLY A 96 16.13 6.57 -17.53
N VAL A 97 16.07 6.50 -18.87
CA VAL A 97 16.25 7.68 -19.75
C VAL A 97 15.19 8.75 -19.48
N THR A 98 13.92 8.37 -19.35
CA THR A 98 12.82 9.33 -19.11
C THR A 98 13.04 10.12 -17.83
N VAL A 99 13.30 9.44 -16.71
CA VAL A 99 13.48 10.10 -15.41
C VAL A 99 14.80 10.88 -15.36
N HIS A 100 15.86 10.39 -16.01
CA HIS A 100 17.12 11.10 -16.12
C HIS A 100 16.93 12.44 -16.86
N CYS A 101 16.25 12.41 -18.01
CA CYS A 101 15.92 13.61 -18.76
C CYS A 101 15.04 14.58 -17.96
N TYR A 102 14.02 14.06 -17.25
CA TYR A 102 13.18 14.87 -16.36
C TYR A 102 13.99 15.60 -15.28
N LEU A 103 14.86 14.88 -14.57
CA LEU A 103 15.65 15.47 -13.48
C LEU A 103 16.69 16.46 -14.00
N LEU A 104 17.32 16.20 -15.15
CA LEU A 104 18.21 17.17 -15.80
C LEU A 104 17.47 18.43 -16.21
N PHE A 105 16.27 18.30 -16.78
CA PHE A 105 15.44 19.45 -17.10
C PHE A 105 15.08 20.24 -15.84
N SER A 106 14.71 19.54 -14.77
CA SER A 106 14.32 20.13 -13.49
C SER A 106 15.51 20.84 -12.81
N TRP A 107 16.72 20.28 -12.95
CA TRP A 107 17.97 20.90 -12.53
C TRP A 107 18.26 22.19 -13.32
N TRP A 108 18.29 22.13 -14.66
CA TRP A 108 18.63 23.29 -15.48
C TRP A 108 17.69 24.48 -15.30
N ARG A 109 16.39 24.24 -15.05
CA ARG A 109 15.46 25.35 -14.75
C ARG A 109 15.67 25.97 -13.38
N SER A 110 16.18 25.20 -12.42
CA SER A 110 16.25 25.59 -11.01
C SER A 110 17.66 26.00 -10.58
N GLU A 111 18.68 25.78 -11.42
CA GLU A 111 20.08 26.01 -11.11
C GLU A 111 20.36 27.40 -10.50
N ALA A 112 19.88 28.47 -11.14
CA ALA A 112 20.08 29.84 -10.64
C ALA A 112 19.44 30.05 -9.25
N VAL A 113 18.26 29.49 -9.03
CA VAL A 113 17.56 29.53 -7.74
C VAL A 113 18.33 28.71 -6.69
N LEU A 114 18.76 27.50 -7.05
CA LEU A 114 19.51 26.59 -6.18
C LEU A 114 20.86 27.20 -5.76
N MET A 115 21.58 27.83 -6.68
CA MET A 115 22.82 28.56 -6.36
C MET A 115 22.59 29.66 -5.34
N SER A 116 21.48 30.41 -5.48
CA SER A 116 21.15 31.51 -4.56
C SER A 116 20.73 31.04 -3.17
N VAL A 117 20.05 29.89 -3.07
CA VAL A 117 19.47 29.39 -1.81
C VAL A 117 20.39 28.44 -1.05
N LEU A 118 21.09 27.54 -1.73
CA LEU A 118 21.81 26.43 -1.10
C LEU A 118 23.27 26.76 -0.73
N GLY A 119 23.85 27.83 -1.27
CA GLY A 119 25.21 28.25 -0.93
C GLY A 119 26.24 27.12 -1.03
N SER A 120 26.86 26.73 0.09
CA SER A 120 27.87 25.65 0.11
C SER A 120 27.31 24.26 -0.23
N GLN A 121 26.01 24.00 0.03
CA GLN A 121 25.37 22.72 -0.28
C GLN A 121 25.09 22.53 -1.78
N TYR A 122 25.12 23.60 -2.57
CA TYR A 122 24.96 23.51 -4.03
C TYR A 122 26.01 22.58 -4.66
N LYS A 123 27.27 22.61 -4.18
CA LYS A 123 28.33 21.72 -4.67
C LYS A 123 28.04 20.24 -4.41
N LEU A 124 27.48 19.92 -3.25
CA LEU A 124 27.08 18.55 -2.91
C LEU A 124 25.95 18.08 -3.83
N LEU A 125 24.93 18.92 -4.02
CA LEU A 125 23.81 18.63 -4.91
C LEU A 125 24.26 18.49 -6.38
N GLN A 126 25.18 19.33 -6.83
CA GLN A 126 25.77 19.25 -8.16
C GLN A 126 26.53 17.93 -8.37
N THR A 127 27.29 17.47 -7.38
CA THR A 127 27.92 16.14 -7.42
C THR A 127 26.88 15.03 -7.46
N GLY A 128 25.80 15.15 -6.66
CA GLY A 128 24.68 14.21 -6.70
C GLY A 128 24.05 14.08 -8.09
N ILE A 129 23.79 15.20 -8.76
CA ILE A 129 23.26 15.23 -10.13
C ILE A 129 24.22 14.60 -11.14
N ARG A 130 25.54 14.75 -10.97
CA ARG A 130 26.53 14.06 -11.82
C ARG A 130 26.56 12.55 -11.63
N MET A 131 26.30 12.07 -10.41
CA MET A 131 26.27 10.65 -10.08
C MET A 131 24.90 10.00 -10.30
N LEU A 132 23.86 10.82 -10.54
CA LEU A 132 22.49 10.41 -10.79
C LEU A 132 22.33 9.25 -11.79
N PRO A 133 23.02 9.19 -12.96
CA PRO A 133 22.85 8.06 -13.87
C PRO A 133 23.19 6.70 -13.25
N ILE A 134 24.15 6.61 -12.32
CA ILE A 134 24.48 5.34 -11.65
C ILE A 134 23.27 4.79 -10.90
N VAL A 135 22.55 5.68 -10.21
CA VAL A 135 21.35 5.31 -9.46
C VAL A 135 20.19 5.02 -10.41
N LEU A 136 20.01 5.84 -11.44
CA LEU A 136 18.85 5.72 -12.34
C LEU A 136 18.91 4.50 -13.26
N TYR A 137 20.11 4.02 -13.61
CA TYR A 137 20.28 2.82 -14.43
C TYR A 137 20.56 1.55 -13.60
N GLY A 138 20.65 1.67 -12.27
CA GLY A 138 20.78 0.54 -11.36
C GLY A 138 19.75 -0.57 -11.62
N PRO A 139 18.44 -0.28 -11.73
CA PRO A 139 17.41 -1.28 -11.97
C PRO A 139 17.58 -2.09 -13.26
N VAL A 140 18.40 -1.61 -14.21
CA VAL A 140 18.66 -2.34 -15.45
C VAL A 140 19.58 -3.53 -15.22
N ILE A 141 20.41 -3.52 -14.18
CA ILE A 141 21.40 -4.57 -13.92
C ILE A 141 20.72 -5.95 -13.77
N PRO A 142 19.70 -6.15 -12.91
CA PRO A 142 18.98 -7.42 -12.84
C PRO A 142 18.33 -7.84 -14.16
N SER A 143 17.72 -6.89 -14.89
CA SER A 143 17.07 -7.18 -16.18
C SER A 143 18.09 -7.56 -17.26
N PHE A 144 19.29 -6.99 -17.21
CA PHE A 144 20.39 -7.39 -18.08
C PHE A 144 20.93 -8.77 -17.71
N ILE A 145 21.04 -9.10 -16.43
CA ILE A 145 21.45 -10.44 -15.97
C ILE A 145 20.43 -11.49 -16.44
N ASP A 146 19.14 -11.23 -16.28
CA ASP A 146 18.07 -12.11 -16.78
C ASP A 146 18.15 -12.28 -18.30
N LEU A 147 18.44 -11.21 -19.04
CA LEU A 147 18.60 -11.25 -20.49
C LEU A 147 19.85 -12.01 -20.94
N ALA A 148 20.99 -11.79 -20.27
CA ALA A 148 22.28 -12.40 -20.61
C ALA A 148 22.34 -13.87 -20.20
N SER A 149 21.56 -14.28 -19.21
CA SER A 149 21.55 -15.63 -18.67
C SER A 149 20.13 -16.12 -18.36
N PRO A 150 19.27 -16.29 -19.38
CA PRO A 150 17.86 -16.60 -19.18
C PRO A 150 17.68 -17.91 -18.40
N GLY A 151 16.99 -17.83 -17.27
CA GLY A 151 16.70 -19.00 -16.42
C GLY A 151 17.88 -19.57 -15.62
N GLN A 152 19.04 -18.90 -15.62
CA GLN A 152 20.20 -19.30 -14.80
C GLN A 152 20.05 -18.86 -13.33
N PHE A 153 19.34 -17.77 -13.10
CA PHE A 153 19.08 -17.22 -11.77
C PHE A 153 17.60 -17.35 -11.42
N ASP A 154 17.32 -17.45 -10.13
CA ASP A 154 15.96 -17.48 -9.63
C ASP A 154 15.24 -16.16 -9.99
N SER A 155 14.09 -16.29 -10.68
CA SER A 155 13.28 -15.15 -11.11
C SER A 155 12.78 -14.30 -9.94
N ASP A 156 12.58 -14.93 -8.78
CA ASP A 156 12.12 -14.22 -7.58
C ASP A 156 13.27 -13.38 -7.00
N VAL A 157 14.50 -13.93 -6.95
CA VAL A 157 15.69 -13.19 -6.49
C VAL A 157 16.02 -11.99 -7.39
N LEU A 158 15.99 -12.18 -8.71
CA LEU A 158 16.20 -11.09 -9.66
C LEU A 158 15.08 -10.05 -9.58
N GLY A 159 13.84 -10.49 -9.36
CA GLY A 159 12.68 -9.63 -9.16
C GLY A 159 12.81 -8.74 -7.92
N GLU A 160 13.21 -9.32 -6.78
CA GLU A 160 13.44 -8.58 -5.53
C GLU A 160 14.62 -7.60 -5.66
N ALA A 161 15.74 -8.03 -6.25
CA ALA A 161 16.88 -7.16 -6.51
C ALA A 161 16.50 -5.96 -7.39
N ARG A 162 15.72 -6.21 -8.45
CA ARG A 162 15.18 -5.16 -9.33
C ARG A 162 14.27 -4.21 -8.58
N PHE A 163 13.41 -4.71 -7.70
CA PHE A 163 12.54 -3.89 -6.87
C PHE A 163 13.34 -2.97 -5.93
N ILE A 164 14.32 -3.51 -5.20
CA ILE A 164 15.16 -2.72 -4.29
C ILE A 164 15.85 -1.57 -5.06
N LEU A 165 16.38 -1.87 -6.24
CA LEU A 165 17.00 -0.86 -7.09
C LEU A 165 15.99 0.18 -7.60
N PHE A 166 14.76 -0.22 -7.93
CA PHE A 166 13.69 0.72 -8.29
C PHE A 166 13.22 1.59 -7.13
N PHE A 167 13.25 1.05 -5.91
CA PHE A 167 12.98 1.82 -4.71
C PHE A 167 14.04 2.91 -4.51
N ILE A 168 15.33 2.57 -4.62
CA ILE A 168 16.45 3.53 -4.52
C ILE A 168 16.35 4.58 -5.64
N PHE A 169 16.07 4.15 -6.86
CA PHE A 169 15.80 5.00 -8.02
C PHE A 169 14.74 6.06 -7.71
N GLY A 170 13.55 5.62 -7.28
CA GLY A 170 12.42 6.51 -7.09
C GLY A 170 12.55 7.37 -5.84
N ALA A 171 13.17 6.86 -4.78
CA ALA A 171 13.49 7.62 -3.57
C ALA A 171 14.46 8.77 -3.91
N SER A 172 15.50 8.49 -4.71
CA SER A 172 16.47 9.50 -5.12
C SER A 172 15.83 10.59 -5.97
N ALA A 173 14.98 10.22 -6.94
CA ALA A 173 14.22 11.17 -7.75
C ALA A 173 13.29 12.05 -6.89
N THR A 174 12.60 11.43 -5.93
CA THR A 174 11.70 12.12 -5.00
C THR A 174 12.45 13.15 -4.13
N VAL A 175 13.62 12.78 -3.62
CA VAL A 175 14.44 13.65 -2.77
C VAL A 175 14.94 14.87 -3.54
N LEU A 176 15.34 14.68 -4.79
CA LEU A 176 15.71 15.79 -5.66
C LEU A 176 14.52 16.71 -5.93
N ASP A 177 13.33 16.16 -6.20
CA ASP A 177 12.12 16.96 -6.38
C ASP A 177 11.73 17.77 -5.14
N VAL A 178 11.74 17.15 -3.96
CA VAL A 178 11.50 17.84 -2.69
C VAL A 178 12.55 18.94 -2.46
N THR A 179 13.81 18.68 -2.79
CA THR A 179 14.89 19.66 -2.67
C THR A 179 14.65 20.85 -3.59
N PHE A 180 14.26 20.61 -4.85
CA PHE A 180 13.97 21.66 -5.83
C PHE A 180 12.76 22.50 -5.40
N VAL A 181 11.67 21.87 -4.96
CA VAL A 181 10.47 22.58 -4.47
C VAL A 181 10.78 23.38 -3.20
N SER A 182 11.55 22.81 -2.27
CA SER A 182 11.91 23.49 -1.02
C SER A 182 12.80 24.71 -1.28
N ALA A 183 13.80 24.57 -2.14
CA ALA A 183 14.65 25.70 -2.54
C ALA A 183 13.81 26.80 -3.21
N PHE A 184 12.86 26.41 -4.05
CA PHE A 184 11.96 27.33 -4.71
C PHE A 184 11.04 28.08 -3.72
N TYR A 185 10.47 27.36 -2.74
CA TYR A 185 9.64 27.95 -1.69
C TYR A 185 10.42 28.97 -0.85
N VAL A 186 11.66 28.64 -0.49
CA VAL A 186 12.51 29.56 0.28
C VAL A 186 12.88 30.79 -0.54
N PHE A 187 13.19 30.63 -1.82
CA PHE A 187 13.42 31.75 -2.73
C PHE A 187 12.19 32.67 -2.79
N LEU A 188 10.98 32.11 -2.98
CA LEU A 188 9.74 32.89 -2.96
C LEU A 188 9.56 33.69 -1.67
N LYS A 189 9.88 33.09 -0.51
CA LYS A 189 9.77 33.76 0.78
C LYS A 189 10.78 34.89 0.95
N GLN A 190 11.97 34.78 0.38
CA GLN A 190 13.02 35.82 0.43
C GLN A 190 12.68 37.05 -0.42
N PHE A 191 11.89 36.89 -1.49
CA PHE A 191 11.58 37.95 -2.46
C PHE A 191 10.11 38.42 -2.43
N HIS A 192 9.37 38.12 -1.37
CA HIS A 192 7.94 38.43 -1.24
C HIS A 192 7.62 39.94 -1.29
N ASP A 193 8.59 40.81 -0.97
CA ASP A 193 8.42 42.28 -0.92
C ASP A 193 8.98 43.06 -2.13
N GLN A 194 9.65 42.42 -3.10
CA GLN A 194 10.17 43.13 -4.28
C GLN A 194 9.30 42.89 -5.52
N GLN A 195 8.35 43.80 -5.73
CA GLN A 195 7.51 43.91 -6.93
C GLN A 195 8.34 44.06 -8.22
N SER A 196 8.50 42.94 -8.93
CA SER A 196 8.07 42.80 -10.32
C SER A 196 7.97 41.29 -10.56
N GLU A 197 6.76 40.72 -10.51
CA GLU A 197 6.57 39.30 -10.79
C GLU A 197 7.07 39.00 -12.21
N ASP A 198 8.28 38.46 -12.34
CA ASP A 198 8.74 37.93 -13.62
C ASP A 198 7.76 36.80 -14.00
N GLU A 199 6.93 37.07 -15.00
CA GLU A 199 5.89 36.15 -15.46
C GLU A 199 6.49 34.77 -15.78
N ARG A 200 7.73 34.73 -16.25
CA ARG A 200 8.47 33.48 -16.51
C ARG A 200 8.70 32.71 -15.21
N PHE A 201 9.11 33.39 -14.16
CA PHE A 201 9.37 32.79 -12.86
C PHE A 201 8.10 32.19 -12.25
N ARG A 202 6.94 32.88 -12.35
CA ARG A 202 5.64 32.36 -11.89
C ARG A 202 5.17 31.15 -12.70
N ILE A 203 5.41 31.14 -14.01
CA ILE A 203 5.13 29.99 -14.88
C ILE A 203 6.00 28.79 -14.45
N ILE A 204 7.30 28.98 -14.23
CA ILE A 204 8.21 27.93 -13.75
C ILE A 204 7.76 27.39 -12.39
N ALA A 205 7.34 28.26 -11.48
CA ALA A 205 6.85 27.91 -10.14
C ALA A 205 5.68 26.91 -10.19
N ARG A 206 4.61 27.32 -10.89
CA ARG A 206 3.33 26.61 -10.88
C ARG A 206 3.46 25.23 -11.51
N HIS A 207 4.15 25.17 -12.65
CA HIS A 207 4.35 23.90 -13.36
C HIS A 207 5.34 23.01 -12.62
N GLY A 208 6.38 23.58 -11.99
CA GLY A 208 7.33 22.82 -11.17
C GLY A 208 6.70 22.15 -9.95
N ILE A 209 5.80 22.84 -9.24
CA ILE A 209 5.04 22.24 -8.12
C ILE A 209 4.13 21.11 -8.64
N CYS A 210 3.49 21.33 -9.79
CA CYS A 210 2.62 20.33 -10.42
C CYS A 210 3.41 19.06 -10.80
N THR A 211 4.56 19.19 -11.45
CA THR A 211 5.40 18.03 -11.84
C THR A 211 5.92 17.26 -10.63
N SER A 212 6.38 17.94 -9.58
CA SER A 212 6.88 17.26 -8.38
C SER A 212 5.76 16.55 -7.62
N SER A 213 4.54 17.11 -7.60
CA SER A 213 3.35 16.47 -7.01
C SER A 213 2.95 15.21 -7.79
N GLN A 214 3.01 15.26 -9.12
CA GLN A 214 2.78 14.10 -10.00
C GLN A 214 3.86 13.02 -9.78
N GLY A 215 5.13 13.40 -9.66
CA GLY A 215 6.23 12.47 -9.37
C GLY A 215 6.03 11.72 -8.04
N LEU A 216 5.65 12.44 -6.98
CA LEU A 216 5.30 11.84 -5.68
C LEU A 216 4.11 10.88 -5.78
N ALA A 217 3.06 11.28 -6.51
CA ALA A 217 1.89 10.43 -6.71
C ALA A 217 2.22 9.15 -7.50
N SER A 218 3.07 9.26 -8.53
CA SER A 218 3.56 8.10 -9.30
C SER A 218 4.31 7.12 -8.38
N MET A 219 5.26 7.62 -7.59
CA MET A 219 6.02 6.80 -6.65
C MET A 219 5.13 6.10 -5.61
N ALA A 220 4.15 6.81 -5.06
CA ALA A 220 3.21 6.23 -4.11
C ALA A 220 2.40 5.09 -4.74
N VAL A 221 1.88 5.28 -5.96
CA VAL A 221 1.15 4.25 -6.70
C VAL A 221 2.04 3.05 -7.03
N TYR A 222 3.32 3.28 -7.37
CA TYR A 222 4.28 2.20 -7.59
C TYR A 222 4.50 1.35 -6.33
N VAL A 223 4.73 1.98 -5.18
CA VAL A 223 4.92 1.30 -3.89
C VAL A 223 3.67 0.53 -3.47
N ILE A 224 2.47 1.12 -3.65
CA ILE A 224 1.19 0.43 -3.40
C ILE A 224 1.06 -0.81 -4.30
N GLY A 225 1.43 -0.68 -5.57
CA GLY A 225 1.44 -1.79 -6.53
C GLY A 225 2.32 -2.94 -6.06
N PHE A 226 3.51 -2.65 -5.54
CA PHE A 226 4.41 -3.67 -5.02
C PHE A 226 3.88 -4.32 -3.72
N ALA A 227 3.44 -3.50 -2.77
CA ALA A 227 2.92 -3.96 -1.48
C ALA A 227 1.59 -4.73 -1.60
N SER A 228 0.93 -4.66 -2.75
CA SER A 228 -0.33 -5.37 -2.99
C SER A 228 -0.14 -6.88 -2.90
N PRO A 229 -0.92 -7.58 -2.06
CA PRO A 229 -0.92 -9.05 -1.97
C PRO A 229 -1.60 -9.69 -3.20
N LEU A 230 -2.35 -8.91 -3.98
CA LEU A 230 -3.01 -9.37 -5.19
C LEU A 230 -2.05 -9.26 -6.38
N ARG A 231 -1.36 -10.36 -6.72
CA ARG A 231 -0.38 -10.44 -7.81
C ARG A 231 -0.94 -9.95 -9.16
N GLU A 232 -2.22 -10.23 -9.42
CA GLU A 232 -2.95 -9.80 -10.63
C GLU A 232 -3.04 -8.26 -10.75
N TRP A 233 -3.17 -7.53 -9.65
CA TRP A 233 -3.37 -6.08 -9.65
C TRP A 233 -2.08 -5.27 -9.70
N ARG A 234 -0.92 -5.88 -9.40
CA ARG A 234 0.39 -5.18 -9.39
C ARG A 234 0.67 -4.46 -10.70
N HIS A 235 0.34 -5.13 -11.81
CA HIS A 235 0.49 -4.62 -13.17
C HIS A 235 -0.38 -3.40 -13.46
N VAL A 236 -1.60 -3.35 -12.92
CA VAL A 236 -2.50 -2.21 -13.06
C VAL A 236 -1.95 -0.99 -12.32
N PHE A 237 -1.46 -1.19 -11.10
CA PHE A 237 -0.80 -0.12 -10.34
C PHE A 237 0.47 0.37 -11.02
N TYR A 238 1.30 -0.53 -11.55
CA TYR A 238 2.47 -0.13 -12.32
C TYR A 238 2.07 0.65 -13.57
N ALA A 239 1.08 0.20 -14.34
CA ALA A 239 0.58 0.95 -15.50
C ALA A 239 0.05 2.34 -15.10
N ALA A 240 -0.69 2.45 -13.99
CA ALA A 240 -1.17 3.72 -13.47
C ALA A 240 -0.01 4.65 -13.05
N SER A 241 1.02 4.12 -12.40
CA SER A 241 2.23 4.85 -12.03
C SER A 241 2.93 5.45 -13.27
N HIS A 242 3.10 4.66 -14.33
CA HIS A 242 3.67 5.13 -15.60
C HIS A 242 2.75 6.15 -16.29
N GLY A 243 1.42 5.96 -16.21
CA GLY A 243 0.45 6.94 -16.68
C GLY A 243 0.60 8.31 -16.01
N ILE A 244 0.89 8.34 -14.71
CA ILE A 244 1.20 9.59 -13.99
C ILE A 244 2.51 10.21 -14.48
N LEU A 245 3.54 9.41 -14.79
CA LEU A 245 4.78 9.92 -15.42
C LEU A 245 4.52 10.55 -16.80
N ALA A 246 3.56 10.03 -17.58
CA ALA A 246 3.16 10.69 -18.83
C ALA A 246 2.55 12.07 -18.59
N ALA A 247 1.78 12.25 -17.52
CA ALA A 247 1.25 13.56 -17.14
C ALA A 247 2.35 14.57 -16.73
N VAL A 248 3.49 14.10 -16.19
CA VAL A 248 4.68 14.93 -15.95
C VAL A 248 5.20 15.50 -17.28
N ALA A 249 5.36 14.66 -18.30
CA ALA A 249 5.82 15.10 -19.62
C ALA A 249 4.89 16.15 -20.25
N VAL A 250 3.56 15.95 -20.13
CA VAL A 250 2.56 16.95 -20.56
C VAL A 250 2.78 18.28 -19.84
N THR A 251 2.92 18.26 -18.52
CA THR A 251 3.08 19.46 -17.71
C THR A 251 4.36 20.22 -18.08
N MET A 252 5.45 19.52 -18.40
CA MET A 252 6.69 20.13 -18.86
C MET A 252 6.54 20.80 -20.23
N ILE A 253 5.80 20.20 -21.15
CA ILE A 253 5.54 20.79 -22.48
C ILE A 253 4.65 22.03 -22.35
N LEU A 254 3.59 21.96 -21.54
CA LEU A 254 2.73 23.10 -21.22
C LEU A 254 3.52 24.25 -20.60
N MET A 255 4.42 23.94 -19.66
CA MET A 255 5.32 24.92 -19.06
C MET A 255 6.19 25.61 -20.13
N LYS A 256 6.77 24.84 -21.06
CA LYS A 256 7.57 25.39 -22.15
C LYS A 256 6.74 26.29 -23.06
N MET A 257 5.53 25.87 -23.44
CA MET A 257 4.61 26.69 -24.25
C MET A 257 4.25 27.99 -23.55
N ALA A 258 3.96 27.94 -22.24
CA ALA A 258 3.65 29.11 -21.45
C ALA A 258 4.84 30.09 -21.37
N LEU A 259 6.06 29.57 -21.17
CA LEU A 259 7.28 30.39 -21.17
C LEU A 259 7.51 31.10 -22.50
N GLN A 260 7.19 30.45 -23.61
CA GLN A 260 7.28 31.06 -24.94
C GLN A 260 6.27 32.19 -25.12
N ASN A 261 5.01 31.97 -24.72
CA ASN A 261 3.98 33.01 -24.80
C ASN A 261 4.34 34.24 -23.96
N ALA A 262 4.87 34.04 -22.74
CA ALA A 262 5.35 35.13 -21.89
C ALA A 262 6.54 35.89 -22.52
N SER A 263 7.46 35.16 -23.18
CA SER A 263 8.59 35.79 -23.90
C SER A 263 8.15 36.65 -25.09
N HIS A 264 7.06 36.28 -25.78
CA HIS A 264 6.47 37.07 -26.85
C HIS A 264 5.71 38.30 -26.33
N SER A 265 5.05 38.20 -25.17
CA SER A 265 4.34 39.33 -24.53
C SER A 265 5.30 40.47 -24.14
N GLN A 266 6.50 40.13 -23.63
CA GLN A 266 7.55 41.10 -23.26
C GLN A 266 8.25 41.78 -24.46
N SER A 267 8.02 41.33 -25.70
CA SER A 267 8.60 41.93 -26.91
C SER A 267 7.82 43.13 -27.49
N LYS A 268 6.68 43.51 -26.90
CA LYS A 268 6.04 44.81 -27.20
C LYS A 268 6.76 45.93 -26.41
N PRO A 269 7.14 47.04 -27.06
CA PRO A 269 8.00 48.04 -26.42
C PRO A 269 7.20 48.85 -25.40
N SER A 270 7.49 48.67 -24.11
CA SER A 270 7.33 49.72 -23.11
C SER A 270 8.49 49.70 -22.12
N ALA A 271 9.31 50.74 -22.27
CA ALA A 271 10.21 51.38 -21.32
C ALA A 271 10.73 50.57 -20.12
N LYS A 272 11.97 50.05 -20.25
CA LYS A 272 13.20 50.58 -19.61
C LYS A 272 14.21 49.42 -19.56
N LYS A 273 15.09 49.34 -20.56
CA LYS A 273 16.21 48.39 -20.59
C LYS A 273 17.10 48.68 -19.39
N ILE A 274 17.19 47.75 -18.44
CA ILE A 274 18.36 47.64 -17.58
C ILE A 274 19.47 47.03 -18.47
N PRO A 275 20.62 47.70 -18.67
CA PRO A 275 21.67 47.20 -19.55
C PRO A 275 22.26 45.91 -18.99
N ALA A 276 22.56 44.96 -19.88
CA ALA A 276 23.02 43.59 -19.62
C ALA A 276 24.42 43.47 -19.00
N GLY A 277 24.93 44.50 -18.33
CA GLY A 277 26.25 44.54 -17.69
C GLY A 277 26.24 44.53 -16.16
N GLN A 278 25.07 44.40 -15.51
CA GLN A 278 24.98 44.46 -14.03
C GLN A 278 24.45 43.19 -13.34
N LEU A 279 24.19 42.11 -14.08
CA LEU A 279 23.85 40.81 -13.48
C LEU A 279 25.09 39.96 -13.12
N GLU A 280 26.27 40.27 -13.68
CA GLU A 280 27.53 39.56 -13.36
C GLU A 280 28.36 40.22 -12.26
N THR A 281 28.06 41.46 -11.86
CA THR A 281 28.83 42.20 -10.82
C THR A 281 28.04 42.51 -9.55
N GLY A 282 26.72 42.26 -9.53
CA GLY A 282 25.85 42.51 -8.37
C GLY A 282 25.75 41.37 -7.35
N ALA A 283 26.28 40.18 -7.67
CA ALA A 283 26.20 38.99 -6.80
C ALA A 283 27.27 38.95 -5.68
N GLN A 284 28.17 39.94 -5.62
CA GLN A 284 29.36 39.85 -4.76
C GLN A 284 29.34 40.69 -3.47
N SER A 285 28.27 41.40 -3.10
CA SER A 285 28.32 42.18 -1.82
C SER A 285 26.98 42.56 -1.16
N ARG A 286 25.88 41.82 -1.33
CA ARG A 286 24.67 42.07 -0.53
C ARG A 286 24.55 41.07 0.62
N HIS A 287 24.97 41.50 1.81
CA HIS A 287 24.69 40.83 3.07
C HIS A 287 23.17 40.66 3.24
N LEU A 288 22.66 39.45 2.98
CA LEU A 288 21.28 39.07 3.25
C LEU A 288 21.10 38.83 4.77
N PRO A 289 20.01 39.32 5.39
CA PRO A 289 19.78 39.15 6.82
C PRO A 289 19.63 37.67 7.21
N ASN A 290 20.27 37.32 8.33
CA ASN A 290 20.46 35.95 8.80
C ASN A 290 19.19 35.47 9.54
N PHE A 291 18.19 34.96 8.81
CA PHE A 291 17.05 34.25 9.39
C PHE A 291 17.22 32.73 9.20
N SER A 292 17.15 31.98 10.31
CA SER A 292 17.63 30.60 10.55
C SER A 292 17.82 29.69 9.32
N LYS A 293 18.99 29.81 8.68
CA LYS A 293 19.59 28.78 7.81
C LYS A 293 19.62 27.41 8.49
N THR A 294 19.65 27.39 9.83
CA THR A 294 19.66 26.22 10.70
C THR A 294 18.45 25.31 10.47
N LYS A 295 17.21 25.83 10.44
CA LYS A 295 16.02 24.96 10.32
C LYS A 295 15.91 24.26 8.96
N MET A 296 16.29 24.94 7.88
CA MET A 296 16.33 24.35 6.54
C MET A 296 17.52 23.39 6.37
N GLN A 297 18.68 23.70 6.96
CA GLN A 297 19.82 22.79 7.02
C GLN A 297 19.51 21.52 7.79
N THR A 298 18.81 21.62 8.92
CA THR A 298 18.37 20.44 9.68
C THR A 298 17.38 19.61 8.86
N PHE A 299 16.42 20.23 8.14
CA PHE A 299 15.46 19.52 7.31
C PHE A 299 16.10 18.80 6.11
N VAL A 300 16.99 19.48 5.36
CA VAL A 300 17.72 18.89 4.23
C VAL A 300 18.69 17.80 4.70
N ASN A 301 19.39 18.00 5.82
CA ASN A 301 20.28 16.98 6.39
C ASN A 301 19.53 15.78 6.95
N ILE A 302 18.34 15.97 7.55
CA ILE A 302 17.47 14.88 7.99
C ILE A 302 16.97 14.09 6.78
N LEU A 303 16.56 14.76 5.69
CA LEU A 303 16.10 14.10 4.47
C LEU A 303 17.24 13.32 3.78
N PHE A 304 18.44 13.90 3.73
CA PHE A 304 19.64 13.24 3.19
C PHE A 304 20.09 12.06 4.07
N ALA A 305 19.96 12.17 5.40
CA ALA A 305 20.24 11.10 6.36
C ALA A 305 19.19 9.97 6.31
N LEU A 306 17.92 10.28 6.02
CA LEU A 306 16.86 9.29 5.80
C LEU A 306 17.11 8.45 4.53
N VAL A 307 17.65 9.07 3.47
CA VAL A 307 18.04 8.38 2.24
C VAL A 307 19.33 7.58 2.44
N ALA A 308 20.32 8.12 3.15
CA ALA A 308 21.54 7.40 3.51
C ALA A 308 21.26 6.22 4.46
N SER A 309 20.27 6.36 5.35
CA SER A 309 19.77 5.28 6.21
C SER A 309 19.03 4.19 5.42
N ALA A 310 18.35 4.54 4.32
CA ALA A 310 17.74 3.56 3.42
C ALA A 310 18.77 2.85 2.52
N LEU A 311 19.90 3.50 2.23
CA LEU A 311 21.07 2.92 1.53
C LEU A 311 21.92 2.01 2.44
N LEU A 312 21.70 2.06 3.75
CA LEU A 312 22.43 1.30 4.78
C LEU A 312 21.55 0.28 5.50
N ALA A 313 20.35 -0.03 5.01
CA ALA A 313 19.70 -1.28 5.42
C ALA A 313 20.60 -2.42 4.93
N PRO A 314 21.30 -3.15 5.83
CA PRO A 314 22.01 -4.32 5.43
C PRO A 314 20.95 -5.30 4.93
N VAL A 315 21.22 -5.88 3.76
CA VAL A 315 21.12 -7.32 3.55
C VAL A 315 20.94 -8.05 4.88
N LEU A 316 19.68 -8.30 5.24
CA LEU A 316 19.29 -9.36 6.16
C LEU A 316 18.61 -10.42 5.31
N ALA A 317 19.42 -11.03 4.45
CA ALA A 317 19.18 -12.32 3.84
C ALA A 317 20.55 -12.83 3.41
N GLU A 318 21.36 -13.18 4.40
CA GLU A 318 22.52 -14.02 4.17
C GLU A 318 22.03 -15.46 3.99
N ASP A 319 22.60 -16.10 2.97
CA ASP A 319 22.64 -17.53 2.71
C ASP A 319 21.48 -18.17 1.90
N ALA A 320 21.52 -17.95 0.58
CA ALA A 320 21.03 -18.92 -0.39
C ALA A 320 22.23 -19.64 -1.04
N ALA A 321 23.01 -20.34 -0.22
CA ALA A 321 23.76 -21.49 -0.71
C ALA A 321 22.82 -22.39 -1.52
N ALA A 322 23.27 -22.82 -2.69
CA ALA A 322 22.56 -23.65 -3.66
C ALA A 322 21.67 -24.73 -2.99
N LYS A 323 20.36 -24.49 -2.96
CA LYS A 323 19.39 -25.50 -2.52
C LYS A 323 18.71 -26.11 -3.73
N GLY A 324 18.80 -27.43 -3.84
CA GLY A 324 18.05 -28.25 -4.79
C GLY A 324 16.53 -28.03 -4.71
N PRO A 325 15.73 -28.74 -5.54
CA PRO A 325 14.31 -28.43 -5.74
C PRO A 325 13.55 -28.37 -4.41
N SER A 326 12.77 -27.31 -4.22
CA SER A 326 11.92 -27.09 -3.06
C SER A 326 10.48 -27.49 -3.36
N LEU A 327 9.76 -27.91 -2.32
CA LEU A 327 8.36 -28.30 -2.36
C LEU A 327 7.62 -27.55 -1.25
N SER A 328 6.56 -26.84 -1.61
CA SER A 328 5.67 -26.17 -0.66
C SER A 328 4.39 -26.99 -0.52
N VAL A 329 4.01 -27.30 0.72
CA VAL A 329 2.81 -28.07 1.06
C VAL A 329 2.05 -27.40 2.20
N THR A 330 0.74 -27.52 2.17
CA THR A 330 -0.15 -27.06 3.24
C THR A 330 -0.83 -28.26 3.87
N GLY A 331 -0.54 -28.51 5.13
CA GLY A 331 -1.19 -29.53 5.93
C GLY A 331 -2.26 -28.93 6.82
N THR A 332 -3.30 -29.72 7.09
CA THR A 332 -4.38 -29.33 7.98
C THR A 332 -4.52 -30.34 9.11
N GLY A 333 -4.79 -29.84 10.31
CA GLY A 333 -5.02 -30.65 11.48
C GLY A 333 -6.27 -30.14 12.17
N SER A 334 -7.17 -31.06 12.51
CA SER A 334 -8.33 -30.74 13.32
C SER A 334 -8.46 -31.73 14.46
N LEU A 335 -9.02 -31.27 15.57
CA LEU A 335 -9.37 -32.10 16.71
C LEU A 335 -10.73 -31.65 17.24
N THR A 336 -11.62 -32.62 17.37
CA THR A 336 -12.97 -32.41 17.91
C THR A 336 -12.95 -32.64 19.41
N LEU A 337 -13.54 -31.72 20.15
CA LEU A 337 -13.64 -31.72 21.61
C LEU A 337 -15.10 -31.56 22.00
N PRO A 338 -15.55 -32.21 23.08
CA PRO A 338 -16.85 -31.89 23.65
C PRO A 338 -16.86 -30.45 24.14
N ALA A 339 -17.98 -29.74 23.94
CA ALA A 339 -18.22 -28.50 24.65
C ALA A 339 -18.36 -28.77 26.15
N GLU A 340 -17.92 -27.81 26.97
CA GLU A 340 -17.99 -27.92 28.44
C GLU A 340 -18.57 -26.67 29.11
N CYS A 341 -18.37 -25.52 28.48
CA CYS A 341 -18.85 -24.22 28.94
C CYS A 341 -19.89 -23.66 27.96
N ALA A 342 -20.75 -22.80 28.49
CA ALA A 342 -21.68 -21.98 27.72
C ALA A 342 -21.51 -20.52 28.13
N THR A 343 -21.16 -19.67 27.18
CA THR A 343 -21.20 -18.22 27.32
C THR A 343 -22.55 -17.72 26.84
N ILE A 344 -23.24 -16.98 27.70
CA ILE A 344 -24.60 -16.50 27.46
C ILE A 344 -24.60 -14.98 27.55
N VAL A 345 -25.22 -14.33 26.57
CA VAL A 345 -25.41 -12.87 26.54
C VAL A 345 -26.89 -12.55 26.65
N VAL A 346 -27.24 -11.73 27.64
CA VAL A 346 -28.61 -11.29 27.91
C VAL A 346 -28.67 -9.77 27.92
N ALA A 347 -29.82 -9.22 27.53
CA ALA A 347 -30.10 -7.80 27.62
C ALA A 347 -31.32 -7.53 28.50
N ILE A 348 -31.21 -6.45 29.25
CA ILE A 348 -32.24 -5.89 30.11
C ILE A 348 -32.63 -4.56 29.50
N GLU A 349 -33.90 -4.40 29.16
CA GLU A 349 -34.45 -3.14 28.70
C GLU A 349 -35.56 -2.65 29.64
N LYS A 350 -35.51 -1.37 30.02
CA LYS A 350 -36.57 -0.75 30.82
C LYS A 350 -36.89 0.65 30.35
N ASN A 351 -38.18 0.89 30.15
CA ASN A 351 -38.71 2.22 29.81
C ASN A 351 -39.08 3.00 31.07
N GLY A 352 -38.94 4.33 30.99
CA GLY A 352 -39.33 5.28 32.03
C GLY A 352 -39.75 6.62 31.44
N SER A 353 -40.45 7.42 32.23
CA SER A 353 -40.87 8.77 31.83
C SER A 353 -39.68 9.75 31.76
N THR A 354 -38.62 9.45 32.51
CA THR A 354 -37.33 10.16 32.47
C THR A 354 -36.19 9.18 32.23
N ALA A 355 -35.06 9.67 31.70
CA ALA A 355 -33.86 8.87 31.51
C ALA A 355 -33.36 8.23 32.82
N LEU A 356 -33.46 8.96 33.94
CA LEU A 356 -33.06 8.49 35.26
C LEU A 356 -33.98 7.38 35.78
N GLU A 357 -35.29 7.50 35.56
CA GLU A 357 -36.25 6.45 35.93
C GLU A 357 -36.02 5.16 35.13
N ALA A 358 -35.80 5.29 33.81
CA ALA A 358 -35.49 4.17 32.93
C ALA A 358 -34.21 3.44 33.39
N GLN A 359 -33.13 4.20 33.64
CA GLN A 359 -31.85 3.65 34.10
C GLN A 359 -31.95 3.01 35.49
N SER A 360 -32.67 3.62 36.43
CA SER A 360 -32.84 3.07 37.78
C SER A 360 -33.65 1.77 37.74
N GLY A 361 -34.67 1.71 36.89
CA GLY A 361 -35.45 0.51 36.63
C GLY A 361 -34.61 -0.63 36.06
N ALA A 362 -33.81 -0.36 35.03
CA ALA A 362 -32.88 -1.33 34.46
C ALA A 362 -31.84 -1.80 35.50
N SER A 363 -31.26 -0.88 36.28
CA SER A 363 -30.26 -1.19 37.31
C SER A 363 -30.80 -2.11 38.41
N LYS A 364 -32.07 -1.97 38.81
CA LYS A 364 -32.72 -2.88 39.78
C LYS A 364 -32.83 -4.31 39.25
N ILE A 365 -33.13 -4.46 37.97
CA ILE A 365 -33.19 -5.78 37.30
C ILE A 365 -31.78 -6.35 37.18
N THR A 366 -30.80 -5.54 36.78
CA THR A 366 -29.39 -5.92 36.74
C THR A 366 -28.90 -6.45 38.08
N ALA A 367 -29.22 -5.78 39.19
CA ALA A 367 -28.84 -6.25 40.52
C ALA A 367 -29.46 -7.61 40.89
N LYS A 368 -30.72 -7.87 40.49
CA LYS A 368 -31.37 -9.18 40.68
C LYS A 368 -30.68 -10.26 39.84
N VAL A 369 -30.39 -9.96 38.57
CA VAL A 369 -29.68 -10.87 37.67
C VAL A 369 -28.29 -11.20 38.22
N MET A 370 -27.51 -10.21 38.65
CA MET A 370 -26.19 -10.44 39.25
C MET A 370 -26.24 -11.33 40.49
N LYS A 371 -27.28 -11.17 41.34
CA LYS A 371 -27.48 -12.04 42.50
C LYS A 371 -27.77 -13.49 42.09
N VAL A 372 -28.68 -13.68 41.14
CA VAL A 372 -29.02 -15.02 40.62
C VAL A 372 -27.81 -15.69 39.96
N LEU A 373 -27.00 -14.92 39.21
CA LEU A 373 -25.76 -15.44 38.60
C LEU A 373 -24.74 -15.84 39.67
N ALA A 374 -24.63 -15.10 40.77
CA ALA A 374 -23.78 -15.48 41.90
C ALA A 374 -24.29 -16.77 42.58
N ASP A 375 -25.59 -16.90 42.80
CA ASP A 375 -26.20 -18.11 43.40
C ASP A 375 -26.00 -19.36 42.51
N LEU A 376 -25.89 -19.17 41.20
CA LEU A 376 -25.61 -20.22 40.21
C LEU A 376 -24.11 -20.49 40.01
N ASN A 377 -23.22 -19.80 40.74
CA ASN A 377 -21.76 -19.83 40.56
C ASN A 377 -21.33 -19.57 39.10
N ALA A 378 -22.04 -18.66 38.42
CA ALA A 378 -21.63 -18.22 37.09
C ALA A 378 -20.26 -17.52 37.17
N THR A 379 -19.43 -17.76 36.17
CA THR A 379 -18.07 -17.22 36.07
C THR A 379 -17.98 -16.22 34.93
N ARG A 380 -16.90 -15.43 34.88
CA ARG A 380 -16.66 -14.44 33.81
C ARG A 380 -17.86 -13.49 33.57
N VAL A 381 -18.57 -13.13 34.64
CA VAL A 381 -19.72 -12.22 34.58
C VAL A 381 -19.23 -10.80 34.30
N SER A 382 -19.74 -10.18 33.24
CA SER A 382 -19.33 -8.85 32.78
C SER A 382 -20.52 -8.08 32.20
N THR A 383 -20.55 -6.77 32.44
CA THR A 383 -21.46 -5.85 31.73
C THR A 383 -20.78 -5.41 30.43
N GLU A 384 -21.34 -5.79 29.28
CA GLU A 384 -20.75 -5.50 27.97
C GLU A 384 -21.08 -4.08 27.49
N SER A 385 -22.30 -3.62 27.74
CA SER A 385 -22.74 -2.30 27.31
C SER A 385 -23.90 -1.77 28.15
N MET A 386 -24.02 -0.45 28.19
CA MET A 386 -25.14 0.28 28.75
C MET A 386 -25.50 1.42 27.79
N SER A 387 -26.78 1.57 27.46
CA SER A 387 -27.26 2.64 26.57
C SER A 387 -28.59 3.20 27.07
N ILE A 388 -28.87 4.47 26.75
CA ILE A 388 -30.14 5.13 27.05
C ILE A 388 -30.57 5.88 25.80
N ASN A 389 -31.78 5.60 25.32
CA ASN A 389 -32.33 6.15 24.09
C ASN A 389 -33.67 6.85 24.38
N GLY A 390 -33.91 8.00 23.73
CA GLY A 390 -35.22 8.65 23.76
C GLY A 390 -36.25 7.89 22.93
N ILE A 391 -37.48 7.76 23.43
CA ILE A 391 -38.61 7.16 22.72
C ILE A 391 -39.39 8.30 22.08
N TYR A 392 -39.36 8.38 20.76
CA TYR A 392 -39.98 9.47 20.01
C TYR A 392 -41.35 9.06 19.48
N ASN A 393 -42.32 9.97 19.60
CA ASN A 393 -43.56 9.91 18.83
C ASN A 393 -43.40 10.67 17.52
N TYR A 394 -43.32 9.93 16.43
CA TYR A 394 -43.20 10.46 15.07
C TYR A 394 -44.54 10.86 14.44
N THR A 395 -45.68 10.62 15.10
CA THR A 395 -47.00 11.07 14.60
C THR A 395 -47.25 12.56 14.87
N ALA A 396 -46.40 13.21 15.67
CA ALA A 396 -46.40 14.66 15.88
C ALA A 396 -45.29 15.32 15.05
N THR A 397 -45.54 16.52 14.55
CA THR A 397 -44.56 17.32 13.80
C THR A 397 -44.33 18.65 14.54
N PRO A 398 -43.13 18.92 15.09
CA PRO A 398 -41.94 18.04 15.10
C PRO A 398 -42.10 16.83 16.03
N ALA A 399 -41.28 15.79 15.83
CA ALA A 399 -41.30 14.59 16.66
C ALA A 399 -41.05 14.92 18.14
N VAL A 400 -41.87 14.37 19.02
CA VAL A 400 -41.84 14.68 20.47
C VAL A 400 -41.33 13.47 21.24
N ILE A 401 -40.43 13.69 22.19
CA ILE A 401 -39.98 12.65 23.11
C ILE A 401 -41.13 12.32 24.07
N THR A 402 -41.48 11.04 24.14
CA THR A 402 -42.56 10.50 24.99
C THR A 402 -42.05 9.67 26.17
N GLY A 403 -40.76 9.36 26.19
CA GLY A 403 -40.11 8.64 27.28
C GLY A 403 -38.67 8.29 26.94
N PHE A 404 -38.06 7.43 27.75
CA PHE A 404 -36.71 6.93 27.57
C PHE A 404 -36.65 5.42 27.77
N SER A 405 -35.83 4.72 26.99
CA SER A 405 -35.50 3.30 27.14
C SER A 405 -34.04 3.17 27.56
N ALA A 406 -33.78 2.48 28.67
CA ALA A 406 -32.43 2.14 29.10
C ALA A 406 -32.18 0.65 28.86
N GLN A 407 -31.06 0.34 28.20
CA GLN A 407 -30.63 -1.03 27.92
C GLN A 407 -29.31 -1.33 28.61
N THR A 408 -29.18 -2.53 29.16
CA THR A 408 -27.92 -3.06 29.72
C THR A 408 -27.71 -4.47 29.22
N THR A 409 -26.53 -4.75 28.69
CA THR A 409 -26.15 -6.07 28.19
C THR A 409 -25.15 -6.70 29.15
N ILE A 410 -25.42 -7.95 29.54
CA ILE A 410 -24.61 -8.72 30.48
C ILE A 410 -24.21 -10.03 29.80
N SER A 411 -22.94 -10.38 29.93
CA SER A 411 -22.36 -11.64 29.48
C SER A 411 -21.86 -12.42 30.68
N PHE A 412 -22.08 -13.72 30.67
CA PHE A 412 -21.61 -14.61 31.73
C PHE A 412 -21.37 -16.01 31.19
N GLN A 413 -20.57 -16.78 31.91
CA GLN A 413 -20.24 -18.15 31.57
C GLN A 413 -20.74 -19.13 32.64
N THR A 414 -21.26 -20.27 32.18
CA THR A 414 -21.69 -21.39 33.01
C THR A 414 -21.23 -22.71 32.39
N THR A 415 -21.48 -23.83 33.05
CA THR A 415 -21.30 -25.16 32.47
C THR A 415 -22.36 -25.41 31.40
N LYS A 416 -22.05 -26.26 30.41
CA LYS A 416 -23.01 -26.62 29.35
C LYS A 416 -24.35 -27.12 29.89
N ASP A 417 -24.31 -27.90 30.98
CA ASP A 417 -25.48 -28.53 31.59
C ASP A 417 -26.25 -27.54 32.48
N GLY A 418 -25.56 -26.52 33.02
CA GLY A 418 -26.17 -25.43 33.79
C GLY A 418 -26.77 -24.30 32.95
N ALA A 419 -26.54 -24.31 31.64
CA ALA A 419 -26.95 -23.23 30.73
C ALA A 419 -28.48 -23.00 30.71
N GLY A 420 -29.27 -24.06 30.60
CA GLY A 420 -30.74 -23.97 30.60
C GLY A 420 -31.28 -23.35 31.89
N LYS A 421 -30.81 -23.85 33.04
CA LYS A 421 -31.18 -23.32 34.36
C LYS A 421 -30.80 -21.85 34.54
N ALA A 422 -29.64 -21.44 34.03
CA ALA A 422 -29.19 -20.05 34.09
C ALA A 422 -30.06 -19.13 33.22
N ILE A 423 -30.47 -19.59 32.03
CA ILE A 423 -31.42 -18.86 31.18
C ILE A 423 -32.76 -18.69 31.90
N ASP A 424 -33.34 -19.78 32.41
CA ASP A 424 -34.63 -19.73 33.08
C ASP A 424 -34.60 -18.78 34.30
N ALA A 425 -33.50 -18.81 35.08
CA ALA A 425 -33.34 -17.96 36.25
C ALA A 425 -33.12 -16.47 35.89
N THR A 426 -32.44 -16.18 34.78
CA THR A 426 -32.29 -14.79 34.29
C THR A 426 -33.60 -14.26 33.70
N ILE A 427 -34.38 -15.08 32.99
CA ILE A 427 -35.75 -14.77 32.54
C ILE A 427 -36.64 -14.44 33.74
N ALA A 428 -36.64 -15.29 34.77
CA ALA A 428 -37.40 -15.05 36.00
C ALA A 428 -36.98 -13.76 36.74
N SER A 429 -35.74 -13.31 36.55
CA SER A 429 -35.21 -12.07 37.13
C SER A 429 -35.63 -10.80 36.36
N GLY A 430 -36.18 -10.95 35.16
CA GLY A 430 -36.75 -9.86 34.36
C GLY A 430 -35.89 -9.36 33.21
N ILE A 431 -34.98 -10.18 32.66
CA ILE A 431 -34.34 -9.85 31.36
C ILE A 431 -35.42 -9.73 30.27
N THR A 432 -35.16 -8.92 29.26
CA THR A 432 -36.08 -8.73 28.14
C THR A 432 -35.68 -9.52 26.89
N THR A 433 -34.38 -9.75 26.72
CA THR A 433 -33.85 -10.39 25.51
C THR A 433 -32.71 -11.34 25.86
N LEU A 434 -32.76 -12.57 25.35
CA LEU A 434 -31.61 -13.46 25.25
C LEU A 434 -30.95 -13.20 23.89
N GLN A 435 -29.71 -12.70 23.88
CA GLN A 435 -29.03 -12.31 22.65
C GLN A 435 -28.30 -13.49 22.00
N SER A 436 -27.50 -14.24 22.75
CA SER A 436 -26.72 -15.35 22.21
C SER A 436 -26.38 -16.41 23.26
N ILE A 437 -26.18 -17.63 22.79
CA ILE A 437 -25.61 -18.74 23.54
C ILE A 437 -24.48 -19.31 22.70
N THR A 438 -23.27 -19.34 23.24
CA THR A 438 -22.09 -19.89 22.57
C THR A 438 -21.48 -20.97 23.44
N PHE A 439 -21.42 -22.20 22.93
CA PHE A 439 -20.73 -23.29 23.59
C PHE A 439 -19.24 -23.23 23.30
N SER A 440 -18.43 -23.42 24.34
CA SER A 440 -16.98 -23.43 24.25
C SER A 440 -16.38 -24.60 25.05
N ALA A 441 -15.16 -24.99 24.67
CA ALA A 441 -14.34 -25.86 25.50
C ALA A 441 -13.87 -25.05 26.72
N ASN A 442 -13.58 -25.72 27.84
CA ASN A 442 -13.13 -25.02 29.03
C ASN A 442 -11.68 -24.55 28.86
N PRO A 443 -11.41 -23.24 28.79
CA PRO A 443 -10.06 -22.72 28.57
C PRO A 443 -9.11 -22.98 29.74
N ASP A 444 -9.65 -23.26 30.92
CA ASP A 444 -8.88 -23.45 32.16
C ASP A 444 -8.44 -24.91 32.36
N LYS A 445 -8.84 -25.83 31.46
CA LYS A 445 -8.39 -27.24 31.48
C LYS A 445 -7.17 -27.47 30.60
N CYS A 446 -6.25 -28.32 31.06
CA CYS A 446 -5.07 -28.75 30.30
C CYS A 446 -5.44 -29.36 28.93
N GLU A 447 -6.56 -30.07 28.85
CA GLU A 447 -7.11 -30.67 27.61
C GLU A 447 -7.33 -29.62 26.50
N PHE A 448 -7.63 -28.36 26.84
CA PHE A 448 -7.76 -27.27 25.88
C PHE A 448 -6.41 -26.90 25.26
N ALA A 449 -5.37 -26.71 26.08
CA ALA A 449 -4.03 -26.41 25.59
C ALA A 449 -3.44 -27.59 24.79
N GLU A 450 -3.68 -28.81 25.26
CA GLU A 450 -3.29 -30.04 24.56
C GLU A 450 -4.01 -30.18 23.22
N SER A 451 -5.29 -29.82 23.14
CA SER A 451 -6.06 -29.94 21.90
C SER A 451 -5.54 -29.05 20.77
N SER A 452 -5.15 -27.81 21.09
CA SER A 452 -4.56 -26.88 20.13
C SER A 452 -3.16 -27.34 19.71
N SER A 453 -2.38 -27.86 20.65
CA SER A 453 -1.07 -28.45 20.39
C SER A 453 -1.18 -29.68 19.48
N ASN A 454 -2.14 -30.55 19.76
CA ASN A 454 -2.40 -31.77 18.99
C ASN A 454 -2.93 -31.47 17.59
N ALA A 455 -3.83 -30.50 17.43
CA ALA A 455 -4.28 -30.04 16.11
C ALA A 455 -3.11 -29.49 15.28
N THR A 456 -2.21 -28.75 15.91
CA THR A 456 -0.99 -28.23 15.26
C THR A 456 -0.03 -29.36 14.87
N ALA A 457 0.21 -30.32 15.77
CA ALA A 457 1.03 -31.49 15.49
C ALA A 457 0.46 -32.33 14.34
N ASN A 458 -0.87 -32.49 14.28
CA ASN A 458 -1.57 -33.16 13.18
C ASN A 458 -1.40 -32.40 11.87
N ALA A 459 -1.49 -31.07 11.87
CA ALA A 459 -1.30 -30.25 10.67
C ALA A 459 0.12 -30.38 10.10
N VAL A 460 1.15 -30.37 10.96
CA VAL A 460 2.55 -30.56 10.56
C VAL A 460 2.78 -31.98 10.04
N LYS A 461 2.22 -32.99 10.70
CA LYS A 461 2.30 -34.39 10.27
C LYS A 461 1.65 -34.61 8.91
N ASP A 462 0.47 -34.03 8.68
CA ASP A 462 -0.24 -34.08 7.41
C ASP A 462 0.58 -33.44 6.28
N ALA A 463 1.10 -32.23 6.50
CA ALA A 463 1.98 -31.57 5.54
C ALA A 463 3.24 -32.40 5.22
N MET A 464 3.91 -32.98 6.22
CA MET A 464 5.06 -33.86 6.00
C MET A 464 4.70 -35.13 5.21
N ASN A 465 3.53 -35.73 5.46
CA ASN A 465 3.05 -36.88 4.70
C ASN A 465 2.78 -36.51 3.23
N GLN A 466 2.17 -35.35 2.99
CA GLN A 466 1.94 -34.84 1.64
C GLN A 466 3.26 -34.57 0.91
N ALA A 467 4.23 -33.94 1.59
CA ALA A 467 5.55 -33.70 1.03
C ALA A 467 6.27 -34.99 0.63
N ASN A 468 6.29 -35.99 1.52
CA ASN A 468 6.88 -37.30 1.23
C ASN A 468 6.14 -37.99 0.08
N SER A 469 4.80 -37.96 0.05
CA SER A 469 4.00 -38.58 -1.01
C SER A 469 4.25 -37.95 -2.38
N ALA A 470 4.42 -36.63 -2.44
CA ALA A 470 4.72 -35.91 -3.67
C ALA A 470 6.18 -36.12 -4.14
N ALA A 471 7.11 -36.37 -3.22
CA ALA A 471 8.52 -36.63 -3.55
C ALA A 471 8.75 -38.04 -4.12
N LEU A 472 7.97 -39.04 -3.68
CA LEU A 472 8.13 -40.46 -4.07
C LEU A 472 8.13 -40.70 -5.60
N PRO A 473 7.18 -40.19 -6.40
CA PRO A 473 7.18 -40.38 -7.86
C PRO A 473 8.39 -39.75 -8.56
N LEU A 474 8.99 -38.73 -7.95
CA LEU A 474 10.17 -38.04 -8.46
C LEU A 474 11.47 -38.78 -8.12
N LYS A 475 11.39 -39.92 -7.41
CA LYS A 475 12.54 -40.64 -6.84
C LYS A 475 13.39 -39.74 -5.94
N MET A 476 12.74 -38.78 -5.27
CA MET A 476 13.35 -37.88 -4.30
C MET A 476 12.70 -38.13 -2.94
N CYS A 477 13.32 -37.58 -1.89
CA CYS A 477 12.71 -37.50 -0.57
C CYS A 477 12.96 -36.14 0.06
N VAL A 478 12.22 -35.85 1.12
CA VAL A 478 12.40 -34.63 1.92
C VAL A 478 13.77 -34.70 2.60
N SER A 479 14.67 -33.76 2.27
CA SER A 479 16.05 -33.72 2.76
C SER A 479 16.25 -32.73 3.90
N SER A 480 15.51 -31.62 3.91
CA SER A 480 15.47 -30.65 5.00
C SER A 480 14.16 -29.87 5.01
N VAL A 481 13.73 -29.42 6.19
CA VAL A 481 12.65 -28.44 6.30
C VAL A 481 13.28 -27.04 6.25
N THR A 482 12.87 -26.22 5.27
CA THR A 482 13.44 -24.89 5.03
C THR A 482 12.67 -23.80 5.77
N SER A 483 11.34 -23.87 5.77
CA SER A 483 10.50 -23.00 6.59
C SER A 483 9.23 -23.71 7.03
N ILE A 484 8.73 -23.31 8.21
CA ILE A 484 7.44 -23.73 8.73
C ILE A 484 6.71 -22.44 9.12
N GLU A 485 5.54 -22.23 8.54
CA GLU A 485 4.62 -21.19 8.95
C GLU A 485 3.37 -21.84 9.53
N LEU A 486 3.12 -21.58 10.82
CA LEU A 486 1.98 -22.12 11.54
C LEU A 486 0.88 -21.08 11.60
N ASN A 487 -0.27 -21.43 11.04
CA ASN A 487 -1.50 -20.65 11.13
C ASN A 487 -2.47 -21.41 12.04
N ALA A 488 -2.37 -21.14 13.35
CA ALA A 488 -3.35 -21.63 14.31
C ALA A 488 -4.63 -20.79 14.14
N ARG A 489 -5.70 -21.38 13.60
CA ARG A 489 -6.97 -20.67 13.46
C ARG A 489 -7.68 -20.68 14.81
N SER A 490 -8.14 -19.52 15.25
CA SER A 490 -9.07 -19.38 16.38
C SER A 490 -10.21 -20.37 16.23
N GLN A 491 -10.50 -21.11 17.30
CA GLN A 491 -11.61 -22.05 17.40
C GLN A 491 -12.89 -21.34 16.98
N ASN A 492 -13.49 -21.81 15.90
CA ASN A 492 -14.80 -21.36 15.48
C ASN A 492 -15.79 -22.46 15.89
N PRO A 493 -16.90 -22.15 16.59
CA PRO A 493 -17.99 -23.10 16.71
C PRO A 493 -18.31 -23.60 15.30
N GLY A 494 -18.22 -24.91 15.09
CA GLY A 494 -18.32 -25.49 13.76
C GLY A 494 -19.57 -24.98 13.05
N GLN A 495 -19.40 -24.41 11.85
CA GLN A 495 -20.50 -23.85 11.04
C GLN A 495 -21.51 -24.89 10.54
N ASN A 496 -21.41 -26.15 10.96
CA ASN A 496 -22.39 -27.19 10.68
C ASN A 496 -22.85 -27.84 12.00
N PRO A 497 -23.97 -27.41 12.60
CA PRO A 497 -24.59 -28.19 13.65
C PRO A 497 -25.05 -29.54 13.05
N PRO A 498 -24.62 -30.69 13.61
CA PRO A 498 -25.24 -31.96 13.26
C PRO A 498 -26.74 -31.91 13.61
N MET A 499 -27.59 -32.29 12.66
CA MET A 499 -29.03 -32.43 12.88
C MET A 499 -29.28 -33.63 13.79
N TYR A 500 -29.51 -33.38 15.08
CA TYR A 500 -30.02 -34.40 15.99
C TYR A 500 -31.54 -34.52 15.84
N ALA A 501 -32.02 -35.74 15.63
CA ALA A 501 -33.45 -36.03 15.70
C ALA A 501 -33.91 -35.85 17.17
N LEU A 502 -34.77 -34.85 17.41
CA LEU A 502 -35.45 -34.67 18.70
C LEU A 502 -36.24 -35.94 19.02
N LYS A 503 -35.72 -36.76 19.94
CA LYS A 503 -36.54 -37.73 20.65
C LYS A 503 -37.30 -36.93 21.70
N ALA A 504 -38.61 -36.76 21.48
CA ALA A 504 -39.50 -36.07 22.41
C ALA A 504 -39.39 -36.73 23.80
N ALA A 505 -38.63 -36.11 24.70
CA ALA A 505 -38.64 -36.41 26.12
C ALA A 505 -39.69 -35.51 26.78
N GLY A 506 -40.44 -36.10 27.71
CA GLY A 506 -41.66 -35.59 28.29
C GLY A 506 -41.55 -34.22 28.97
N ALA A 507 -42.72 -33.68 29.28
CA ALA A 507 -42.99 -32.33 29.77
C ALA A 507 -42.22 -31.94 31.05
N ASP A 508 -40.98 -31.49 30.89
CA ASP A 508 -40.32 -30.55 31.80
C ASP A 508 -40.34 -29.16 31.15
N THR A 509 -40.88 -28.17 31.85
CA THR A 509 -41.13 -26.81 31.34
C THR A 509 -39.88 -25.92 31.29
N GLY A 510 -38.67 -26.50 31.34
CA GLY A 510 -37.40 -25.78 31.39
C GLY A 510 -36.71 -25.67 30.03
N THR A 511 -35.76 -24.74 29.90
CA THR A 511 -34.99 -24.55 28.66
C THR A 511 -34.07 -25.75 28.39
N VAL A 512 -34.33 -26.51 27.32
CA VAL A 512 -33.50 -27.63 26.86
C VAL A 512 -32.50 -27.16 25.80
N LEU A 513 -31.21 -27.37 26.06
CA LEU A 513 -30.12 -27.07 25.12
C LEU A 513 -29.32 -28.34 24.80
N GLN A 514 -28.76 -28.40 23.59
CA GLN A 514 -27.80 -29.42 23.18
C GLN A 514 -26.52 -28.73 22.72
N ALA A 515 -25.41 -29.06 23.36
CA ALA A 515 -24.10 -28.54 23.00
C ALA A 515 -23.48 -29.45 21.93
N GLY A 516 -23.19 -28.90 20.75
CA GLY A 516 -22.43 -29.61 19.71
C GLY A 516 -20.94 -29.66 20.05
N ASP A 517 -20.24 -30.61 19.44
CA ASP A 517 -18.78 -30.67 19.56
C ASP A 517 -18.10 -29.46 18.92
N ILE A 518 -16.94 -29.11 19.45
CA ILE A 518 -16.13 -27.97 19.02
C ILE A 518 -14.90 -28.50 18.31
N THR A 519 -14.62 -27.95 17.13
CA THR A 519 -13.45 -28.34 16.36
C THR A 519 -12.35 -27.30 16.52
N ALA A 520 -11.23 -27.69 17.11
CA ALA A 520 -9.97 -26.95 17.03
C ALA A 520 -9.31 -27.27 15.69
N SER A 521 -8.89 -26.25 14.94
CA SER A 521 -8.26 -26.40 13.62
C SER A 521 -6.97 -25.62 13.51
N ALA A 522 -5.95 -26.23 12.91
CA ALA A 522 -4.66 -25.62 12.61
C ALA A 522 -4.28 -25.92 11.16
N SER A 523 -3.54 -25.00 10.53
CA SER A 523 -2.89 -25.26 9.25
C SER A 523 -1.40 -24.96 9.34
N ALA A 524 -0.59 -25.81 8.72
CA ALA A 524 0.85 -25.67 8.66
C ALA A 524 1.30 -25.57 7.20
N ASN A 525 1.92 -24.46 6.82
CA ASN A 525 2.61 -24.33 5.55
C ASN A 525 4.06 -24.75 5.76
N LEU A 526 4.49 -25.80 5.07
CA LEU A 526 5.86 -26.26 5.08
C LEU A 526 6.50 -26.05 3.71
N VAL A 527 7.67 -25.41 3.71
CA VAL A 527 8.58 -25.43 2.57
C VAL A 527 9.70 -26.39 2.90
N VAL A 528 9.78 -27.48 2.14
CA VAL A 528 10.79 -28.52 2.29
C VAL A 528 11.73 -28.52 1.10
N GLN A 529 12.97 -28.91 1.33
CA GLN A 529 13.93 -29.17 0.28
C GLN A 529 13.89 -30.67 -0.08
N LEU A 530 13.93 -30.98 -1.37
CA LEU A 530 14.00 -32.35 -1.86
C LEU A 530 15.45 -32.71 -2.19
N GLY A 531 15.82 -33.96 -1.91
CA GLY A 531 17.15 -34.49 -2.20
C GLY A 531 17.13 -36.01 -2.36
N THR A 532 18.33 -36.57 -2.56
CA THR A 532 18.56 -38.01 -2.63
C THR A 532 18.86 -38.64 -1.26
N LYS A 533 19.05 -37.81 -0.22
CA LYS A 533 19.18 -38.22 1.19
C LYS A 533 17.96 -37.73 1.95
N CYS A 534 17.31 -38.64 2.65
CA CYS A 534 16.08 -38.37 3.39
C CYS A 534 16.39 -37.89 4.80
N LEU A 535 15.52 -37.02 5.32
CA LEU A 535 15.55 -36.47 6.67
C LEU A 535 15.18 -37.49 7.74
#